data_AF-A0A7C5J4Y5-F1
#
_entry.id   AF-A0A7C5J4Y5-F1
#
_cell.length_a   1.000
_cell.length_b   1.000
_cell.length_c   1.000
_cell.angle_alpha   90.00
_cell.angle_beta   90.00
_cell.angle_gamma   90.00
#
_symmetry.space_group_name_H-M   'P 1'
#
loop_
_entity.id
_entity.type
_entity.pdbx_description
1 polymer ?
#
loop_
_entity_poly.entity_id
_entity_poly.type
_entity_poly.pdbx_seq_one_letter_code
_entity_poly.pdbx_strand_id
1 'polypeptide(L)'
;MPVPESMPVPESMPVPESMPAPESVVLASRPPASADGSSSHATRKRAAQKRLAQTRLPGERRIWIMADGTPPVRGSPRGQPDRFSPHHFSYTEDCRPTAAHPHCRASRSTVTARGAIAQTAGVSSLCGALEALDALHREDPVTIEVRGETVAAEFDYARRMTSALMALDPSPSEALQLAIRAQHLQRWLLPRTDYPMNREGYHAWRTAQRRAHAELALETLRPLGFPAATLERVADLVMKKNRGRDPEAQTLEDAACLVFLETQLASFGADREEEQLVNILKKTWAKMSERARAVALELDLEHASRRLLTRALA
;
A
#
# COMPACT_ATOMS: atom_id res chain seq x y z
N MET A 1 -55.38 7.59 34.25
CA MET A 1 -53.96 7.92 34.06
C MET A 1 -53.61 7.69 32.59
N PRO A 2 -53.64 8.71 31.72
CA PRO A 2 -53.22 8.56 30.34
C PRO A 2 -51.69 8.65 30.23
N VAL A 3 -51.16 7.87 29.29
CA VAL A 3 -49.74 7.71 28.96
C VAL A 3 -49.22 9.00 28.29
N PRO A 4 -48.01 9.50 28.60
CA PRO A 4 -47.48 10.65 27.88
C PRO A 4 -46.93 10.23 26.52
N GLU A 5 -47.52 10.90 25.53
CA GLU A 5 -47.06 11.29 24.19
C GLU A 5 -45.61 10.96 23.79
N SER A 6 -45.51 10.28 22.65
CA SER A 6 -44.30 9.92 21.92
C SER A 6 -43.42 11.12 21.59
N MET A 7 -42.17 11.09 22.05
CA MET A 7 -41.13 11.98 21.52
C MET A 7 -40.76 11.57 20.09
N PRO A 8 -40.55 12.51 19.16
CA PRO A 8 -40.12 12.21 17.81
C PRO A 8 -38.71 11.62 17.81
N VAL A 9 -38.55 10.49 17.11
CA VAL A 9 -37.25 9.88 16.79
C VAL A 9 -36.49 10.87 15.89
N PRO A 10 -35.24 11.25 16.21
CA PRO A 10 -34.49 12.14 15.35
C PRO A 10 -34.20 11.44 14.02
N GLU A 11 -34.56 12.17 12.97
CA GLU A 11 -34.34 11.87 11.57
C GLU A 11 -32.86 11.57 11.30
N SER A 12 -32.65 10.55 10.48
CA SER A 12 -31.39 9.96 10.04
C SER A 12 -30.26 10.98 9.79
N MET A 13 -29.26 10.98 10.68
CA MET A 13 -28.01 11.72 10.50
C MET A 13 -27.07 11.05 9.46
N PRO A 14 -26.33 11.82 8.66
CA PRO A 14 -25.41 11.29 7.66
C PRO A 14 -24.25 10.53 8.31
N VAL A 15 -23.95 9.36 7.76
CA VAL A 15 -22.85 8.50 8.19
C VAL A 15 -21.52 9.16 7.85
N PRO A 16 -20.54 9.24 8.76
CA PRO A 16 -19.26 9.87 8.43
C PRO A 16 -18.45 8.93 7.54
N GLU A 17 -18.31 9.36 6.29
CA GLU A 17 -17.57 8.76 5.19
C GLU A 17 -16.14 8.37 5.61
N SER A 18 -15.81 7.10 5.43
CA SER A 18 -14.47 6.57 5.67
C SER A 18 -13.58 6.80 4.46
N MET A 19 -12.34 7.21 4.71
CA MET A 19 -11.25 7.46 3.76
C MET A 19 -11.47 6.94 2.33
N PRO A 20 -11.81 7.80 1.33
CA PRO A 20 -11.64 7.50 -0.08
C PRO A 20 -10.18 7.16 -0.45
N ALA A 21 -10.04 6.46 -1.58
CA ALA A 21 -8.77 6.40 -2.31
C ALA A 21 -8.38 7.82 -2.77
N PRO A 22 -7.09 8.12 -2.98
CA PRO A 22 -6.72 9.30 -3.76
C PRO A 22 -7.26 9.12 -5.19
N GLU A 23 -8.42 9.71 -5.47
CA GLU A 23 -8.94 9.92 -6.83
C GLU A 23 -9.05 11.43 -7.04
N SER A 24 -7.97 12.05 -7.53
CA SER A 24 -8.00 13.31 -8.29
C SER A 24 -6.58 13.68 -8.79
N VAL A 25 -5.99 12.81 -9.61
CA VAL A 25 -5.05 13.30 -10.65
C VAL A 25 -5.84 13.33 -11.94
N VAL A 26 -5.91 14.51 -12.54
CA VAL A 26 -6.60 14.81 -13.80
C VAL A 26 -6.22 13.76 -14.85
N LEU A 27 -7.15 12.86 -15.20
CA LEU A 27 -7.01 12.00 -16.36
C LEU A 27 -7.00 12.88 -17.61
N ALA A 28 -5.89 12.88 -18.34
CA ALA A 28 -5.91 13.29 -19.74
C ALA A 28 -6.89 12.37 -20.49
N SER A 29 -7.86 12.98 -21.18
CA SER A 29 -8.98 12.34 -21.85
C SER A 29 -8.57 11.20 -22.79
N ARG A 30 -9.08 9.99 -22.55
CA ARG A 30 -9.08 8.91 -23.56
C ARG A 30 -10.15 9.19 -24.62
N PRO A 31 -9.89 8.88 -25.91
CA PRO A 31 -10.93 8.96 -26.94
C PRO A 31 -12.00 7.87 -26.71
N PRO A 32 -13.25 8.10 -27.15
CA PRO A 32 -14.35 7.17 -26.88
C PRO A 32 -14.16 5.84 -27.62
N ALA A 33 -14.29 4.73 -26.89
CA ALA A 33 -14.41 3.40 -27.45
C ALA A 33 -15.85 3.15 -27.88
N SER A 34 -16.00 2.70 -29.11
CA SER A 34 -17.26 2.33 -29.76
C SER A 34 -18.06 1.31 -28.94
N ALA A 35 -19.38 1.52 -28.90
CA ALA A 35 -20.34 0.64 -28.26
C ALA A 35 -20.39 -0.74 -28.95
N ASP A 36 -20.30 -1.81 -28.16
CA ASP A 36 -21.13 -3.00 -28.32
C ASP A 36 -20.96 -3.98 -27.14
N GLY A 37 -22.08 -4.58 -26.72
CA GLY A 37 -22.09 -5.90 -26.09
C GLY A 37 -22.21 -5.96 -24.56
N SER A 38 -23.44 -6.15 -24.09
CA SER A 38 -23.80 -6.58 -22.74
C SER A 38 -22.96 -7.79 -22.27
N SER A 39 -22.12 -7.56 -21.26
CA SER A 39 -21.40 -8.62 -20.54
C SER A 39 -21.53 -8.38 -19.04
N SER A 40 -22.18 -9.35 -18.37
CA SER A 40 -22.47 -9.39 -16.94
C SER A 40 -21.25 -9.05 -16.07
N HIS A 41 -21.50 -8.36 -14.96
CA HIS A 41 -20.50 -7.93 -13.97
C HIS A 41 -19.59 -9.08 -13.47
N ALA A 42 -20.09 -10.32 -13.43
CA ALA A 42 -19.30 -11.51 -13.09
C ALA A 42 -18.26 -11.88 -14.17
N THR A 43 -18.58 -11.61 -15.44
CA THR A 43 -17.73 -11.91 -16.59
C THR A 43 -16.54 -10.95 -16.69
N ARG A 44 -16.72 -9.67 -16.32
CA ARG A 44 -15.63 -8.69 -16.24
C ARG A 44 -14.67 -8.97 -15.08
N LYS A 45 -15.19 -9.37 -13.91
CA LYS A 45 -14.39 -9.81 -12.75
C LYS A 45 -13.55 -11.05 -13.06
N ARG A 46 -14.14 -12.07 -13.70
CA ARG A 46 -13.38 -13.24 -14.18
C ARG A 46 -12.38 -12.89 -15.27
N ALA A 47 -12.65 -11.92 -16.15
CA ALA A 47 -11.71 -11.51 -17.19
C ALA A 47 -10.50 -10.73 -16.65
N ALA A 48 -10.69 -9.89 -15.62
CA ALA A 48 -9.58 -9.23 -14.92
C ALA A 48 -8.72 -10.23 -14.14
N GLN A 49 -9.33 -11.13 -13.37
CA GLN A 49 -8.64 -12.23 -12.68
C GLN A 49 -7.94 -13.20 -13.64
N LYS A 50 -8.53 -13.44 -14.82
CA LYS A 50 -7.93 -14.32 -15.86
C LYS A 50 -6.81 -13.62 -16.64
N ARG A 51 -6.80 -12.29 -16.75
CA ARG A 51 -5.67 -11.51 -17.27
C ARG A 51 -4.47 -11.54 -16.30
N LEU A 52 -4.73 -11.46 -15.00
CA LEU A 52 -3.74 -11.64 -13.92
C LEU A 52 -3.05 -13.02 -13.95
N ALA A 53 -3.76 -14.09 -14.33
CA ALA A 53 -3.18 -15.42 -14.45
C ALA A 53 -2.40 -15.67 -15.76
N GLN A 54 -2.44 -14.75 -16.73
CA GLN A 54 -1.90 -14.94 -18.09
C GLN A 54 -0.66 -14.10 -18.40
N THR A 55 -0.23 -13.18 -17.54
CA THR A 55 1.07 -12.51 -17.62
C THR A 55 2.18 -13.44 -17.13
N ARG A 56 2.42 -14.52 -17.90
CA ARG A 56 3.70 -15.23 -17.88
C ARG A 56 4.76 -14.33 -18.52
N LEU A 57 5.88 -14.17 -17.82
CA LEU A 57 7.14 -13.63 -18.36
C LEU A 57 7.58 -14.41 -19.61
N PRO A 58 8.01 -13.72 -20.68
CA PRO A 58 9.04 -14.21 -21.57
C PRO A 58 10.31 -13.36 -21.42
N GLY A 59 11.45 -14.04 -21.39
CA GLY A 59 12.74 -13.44 -21.19
C GLY A 59 13.31 -12.69 -22.40
N GLU A 60 14.43 -12.04 -22.10
CA GLU A 60 15.55 -11.66 -22.97
C GLU A 60 15.38 -10.54 -24.02
N ARG A 61 16.11 -9.45 -23.71
CA ARG A 61 16.88 -8.55 -24.58
C ARG A 61 16.11 -7.50 -25.41
N ARG A 62 16.39 -6.21 -25.13
CA ARG A 62 17.45 -5.48 -25.85
C ARG A 62 17.78 -4.13 -25.20
N ILE A 63 19.08 -3.90 -25.18
CA ILE A 63 19.83 -2.73 -24.73
C ILE A 63 19.60 -1.61 -25.75
N TRP A 64 19.32 -0.39 -25.31
CA TRP A 64 19.55 0.81 -26.11
C TRP A 64 20.49 1.74 -25.34
N ILE A 65 21.68 1.93 -25.90
CA ILE A 65 22.63 2.99 -25.57
C ILE A 65 22.35 4.12 -26.56
N MET A 66 22.18 5.34 -26.06
CA MET A 66 22.57 6.57 -26.77
C MET A 66 23.15 7.55 -25.74
N ALA A 67 24.42 7.91 -25.96
CA ALA A 67 25.04 9.18 -25.54
C ALA A 67 24.34 10.33 -26.30
N ASP A 68 24.39 11.63 -25.99
CA ASP A 68 25.40 12.54 -25.44
C ASP A 68 24.77 13.95 -25.21
N GLY A 69 25.38 14.81 -24.37
CA GLY A 69 25.32 16.30 -24.54
C GLY A 69 24.62 17.20 -23.50
N THR A 70 25.34 17.61 -22.45
CA THR A 70 25.08 18.65 -21.40
C THR A 70 25.38 20.13 -21.85
N PRO A 71 25.29 21.21 -21.01
CA PRO A 71 24.30 21.81 -20.06
C PRO A 71 24.22 23.38 -20.30
N PRO A 72 24.03 24.35 -19.34
CA PRO A 72 23.51 24.38 -17.94
C PRO A 72 22.47 25.51 -17.67
N VAL A 73 21.90 25.61 -16.44
CA VAL A 73 21.78 26.86 -15.61
C VAL A 73 21.44 26.50 -14.14
N ARG A 74 22.02 27.31 -13.22
CA ARG A 74 22.02 27.24 -11.74
C ARG A 74 20.75 27.80 -11.08
N GLY A 75 20.49 27.35 -9.84
CA GLY A 75 19.87 28.17 -8.79
C GLY A 75 19.03 27.40 -7.77
N SER A 76 19.59 27.08 -6.60
CA SER A 76 18.88 26.54 -5.42
C SER A 76 18.26 27.68 -4.58
N PRO A 77 17.26 27.43 -3.71
CA PRO A 77 17.65 27.13 -2.33
C PRO A 77 16.81 26.03 -1.63
N ARG A 78 17.54 25.07 -1.05
CA ARG A 78 17.33 24.42 0.26
C ARG A 78 15.91 23.95 0.62
N GLY A 79 15.58 22.73 0.20
CA GLY A 79 14.54 21.91 0.85
C GLY A 79 15.07 21.29 2.15
N GLN A 80 14.28 21.36 3.21
CA GLN A 80 14.52 20.62 4.46
C GLN A 80 14.27 19.13 4.23
N PRO A 81 14.98 18.22 4.92
CA PRO A 81 14.78 16.79 4.73
C PRO A 81 13.47 16.33 5.38
N ASP A 82 12.57 15.81 4.56
CA ASP A 82 11.40 15.00 4.93
C ASP A 82 11.84 13.88 5.93
N ARG A 83 11.18 13.76 7.09
CA ARG A 83 11.56 12.80 8.15
C ARG A 83 11.26 11.34 7.80
N PHE A 84 10.51 11.08 6.73
CA PHE A 84 10.41 9.76 6.09
C PHE A 84 11.22 9.69 4.78
N SER A 85 12.23 10.56 4.64
CA SER A 85 13.24 10.44 3.60
C SER A 85 13.95 9.07 3.69
N PRO A 86 14.15 8.36 2.57
CA PRO A 86 14.98 7.16 2.50
C PRO A 86 16.48 7.41 2.81
N HIS A 87 16.87 8.57 3.35
CA HIS A 87 18.24 8.86 3.78
C HIS A 87 18.45 8.63 5.28
N HIS A 88 17.98 7.48 5.77
CA HIS A 88 18.80 6.67 6.69
C HIS A 88 18.80 5.18 6.34
N PHE A 89 18.19 4.79 5.22
CA PHE A 89 18.25 3.44 4.68
C PHE A 89 18.39 3.53 3.15
N SER A 90 19.64 3.63 2.70
CA SER A 90 19.96 3.46 1.29
C SER A 90 19.50 2.07 0.86
N TYR A 91 18.52 2.01 -0.04
CA TYR A 91 17.93 0.75 -0.52
C TYR A 91 18.82 0.02 -1.54
N THR A 92 20.15 0.13 -1.40
CA THR A 92 21.12 -0.56 -2.25
C THR A 92 22.29 -1.22 -1.52
N GLU A 93 22.40 -1.22 -0.18
CA GLU A 93 23.59 -1.85 0.45
C GLU A 93 23.39 -2.82 1.63
N ASP A 94 22.24 -2.91 2.31
CA ASP A 94 22.13 -3.80 3.50
C ASP A 94 21.25 -5.03 3.31
N CYS A 95 21.66 -5.88 2.36
CA CYS A 95 21.45 -7.34 2.45
C CYS A 95 22.75 -8.01 2.92
N ARG A 96 23.41 -7.46 3.95
CA ARG A 96 24.46 -8.18 4.69
C ARG A 96 23.85 -8.79 5.95
N PRO A 97 24.13 -10.08 6.23
CA PRO A 97 23.62 -10.72 7.44
C PRO A 97 24.17 -10.01 8.68
N THR A 98 23.29 -9.44 9.49
CA THR A 98 23.62 -9.03 10.86
C THR A 98 23.52 -10.24 11.78
N ALA A 99 24.35 -10.26 12.83
CA ALA A 99 24.57 -11.41 13.72
C ALA A 99 23.33 -11.86 14.54
N ALA A 100 22.15 -11.28 14.30
CA ALA A 100 20.91 -11.60 15.01
C ALA A 100 20.06 -12.71 14.37
N HIS A 101 20.36 -13.16 13.13
CA HIS A 101 19.57 -14.20 12.43
C HIS A 101 20.47 -15.27 11.79
N PRO A 102 20.61 -16.47 12.39
CA PRO A 102 21.53 -17.51 11.89
C PRO A 102 21.00 -18.33 10.69
N HIS A 103 19.89 -17.95 10.04
CA HIS A 103 19.28 -18.79 9.00
C HIS A 103 19.53 -18.38 7.54
N CYS A 104 20.32 -17.32 7.29
CA CYS A 104 20.74 -16.99 5.92
C CYS A 104 21.98 -17.84 5.53
N ARG A 105 21.77 -19.13 5.25
CA ARG A 105 22.83 -20.00 4.72
C ARG A 105 22.90 -19.83 3.21
N ALA A 106 23.79 -18.95 2.74
CA ALA A 106 24.17 -18.92 1.33
C ALA A 106 24.73 -20.29 0.95
N SER A 107 24.02 -21.06 0.13
CA SER A 107 24.51 -22.32 -0.42
C SER A 107 25.66 -22.01 -1.38
N ARG A 108 26.89 -22.31 -0.96
CA ARG A 108 27.99 -22.46 -1.91
C ARG A 108 27.80 -23.81 -2.62
N SER A 109 27.34 -23.77 -3.86
CA SER A 109 27.34 -24.95 -4.72
C SER A 109 28.78 -25.29 -5.08
N THR A 110 29.32 -26.38 -4.51
CA THR A 110 30.48 -27.05 -5.08
C THR A 110 30.04 -27.80 -6.32
N VAL A 111 30.53 -27.39 -7.49
CA VAL A 111 30.35 -28.13 -8.73
C VAL A 111 31.20 -29.40 -8.65
N THR A 112 30.58 -30.54 -8.33
CA THR A 112 31.16 -31.85 -8.60
C THR A 112 30.65 -32.34 -9.95
N ALA A 113 31.59 -32.62 -10.85
CA ALA A 113 31.31 -33.14 -12.17
C ALA A 113 30.60 -34.51 -12.10
N ARG A 114 29.64 -34.68 -13.02
CA ARG A 114 28.80 -35.86 -13.33
C ARG A 114 27.46 -35.97 -12.58
N GLY A 115 26.41 -35.68 -13.35
CA GLY A 115 25.28 -36.61 -13.47
C GLY A 115 24.23 -36.61 -12.37
N ALA A 116 23.62 -35.45 -12.10
CA ALA A 116 22.21 -35.29 -11.72
C ALA A 116 22.02 -33.83 -11.31
N ILE A 117 21.30 -33.05 -12.11
CA ILE A 117 20.77 -31.75 -11.65
C ILE A 117 19.64 -32.05 -10.66
N ALA A 118 20.02 -32.26 -9.40
CA ALA A 118 19.09 -32.07 -8.30
C ALA A 118 18.70 -30.58 -8.30
N GLN A 119 17.49 -30.27 -8.74
CA GLN A 119 16.90 -28.95 -8.56
C GLN A 119 16.77 -28.71 -7.07
N THR A 120 17.74 -28.06 -6.46
CA THR A 120 17.55 -27.46 -5.14
C THR A 120 16.58 -26.31 -5.34
N ALA A 121 15.31 -26.53 -5.03
CA ALA A 121 14.34 -25.46 -4.85
C ALA A 121 14.86 -24.56 -3.71
N GLY A 122 15.61 -23.53 -4.07
CA GLY A 122 16.12 -22.56 -3.12
C GLY A 122 14.93 -21.76 -2.60
N VAL A 123 14.76 -21.72 -1.28
CA VAL A 123 13.87 -20.76 -0.61
C VAL A 123 14.27 -19.37 -1.10
N SER A 124 13.35 -18.65 -1.75
CA SER A 124 13.62 -17.29 -2.18
C SER A 124 13.83 -16.39 -0.97
N SER A 125 14.72 -15.41 -1.08
CA SER A 125 14.97 -14.46 0.00
C SER A 125 13.81 -13.48 0.15
N LEU A 126 13.62 -12.96 1.38
CA LEU A 126 12.70 -11.85 1.64
C LEU A 126 12.90 -10.68 0.66
N CYS A 127 14.14 -10.35 0.34
CA CYS A 127 14.46 -9.30 -0.65
C CYS A 127 13.86 -9.60 -2.04
N GLY A 128 13.99 -10.83 -2.53
CA GLY A 128 13.42 -11.23 -3.82
C GLY A 128 11.89 -11.22 -3.82
N ALA A 129 11.29 -11.55 -2.67
CA ALA A 129 9.84 -11.50 -2.48
C ALA A 129 9.30 -10.07 -2.47
N LEU A 130 9.98 -9.14 -1.78
CA LEU A 130 9.62 -7.72 -1.79
C LEU A 130 9.75 -7.13 -3.20
N GLU A 131 10.79 -7.49 -3.95
CA GLU A 131 10.96 -7.05 -5.34
C GLU A 131 9.85 -7.59 -6.26
N ALA A 132 9.40 -8.83 -6.04
CA ALA A 132 8.28 -9.39 -6.80
C ALA A 132 6.95 -8.66 -6.54
N LEU A 133 6.71 -8.24 -5.29
CA LEU A 133 5.56 -7.39 -4.93
C LEU A 133 5.71 -5.98 -5.50
N ASP A 134 6.91 -5.41 -5.47
CA ASP A 134 7.23 -4.09 -6.04
C ASP A 134 7.02 -4.06 -7.56
N ALA A 135 7.34 -5.15 -8.26
CA ALA A 135 7.08 -5.27 -9.69
C ALA A 135 5.59 -5.07 -10.00
N LEU A 136 4.69 -5.62 -9.18
CA LEU A 136 3.25 -5.43 -9.34
C LEU A 136 2.82 -3.98 -9.07
N HIS A 137 3.40 -3.32 -8.06
CA HIS A 137 3.11 -1.92 -7.76
C HIS A 137 3.56 -0.96 -8.86
N ARG A 138 4.67 -1.27 -9.54
CA ARG A 138 5.16 -0.48 -10.67
C ARG A 138 4.27 -0.52 -11.91
N GLU A 139 3.29 -1.43 -11.94
CA GLU A 139 2.28 -1.48 -13.00
C GLU A 139 1.17 -0.43 -12.83
N ASP A 140 1.19 0.37 -11.75
CA ASP A 140 0.22 1.45 -11.54
C ASP A 140 0.29 2.46 -12.71
N PRO A 141 -0.82 2.69 -13.44
CA PRO A 141 -0.83 3.66 -14.52
C PRO A 141 -0.72 5.10 -14.02
N VAL A 142 -0.97 5.37 -12.74
CA VAL A 142 -0.84 6.70 -12.16
C VAL A 142 0.61 6.90 -11.69
N THR A 143 1.24 7.96 -12.18
CA THR A 143 2.58 8.36 -11.76
C THR A 143 2.55 9.68 -10.99
N ILE A 144 3.54 9.85 -10.12
CA ILE A 144 3.78 11.05 -9.33
C ILE A 144 5.25 11.46 -9.43
N GLU A 145 5.52 12.75 -9.20
CA GLU A 145 6.88 13.27 -9.11
C GLU A 145 7.36 13.18 -7.66
N VAL A 146 8.41 12.39 -7.43
CA VAL A 146 9.07 12.27 -6.14
C VAL A 146 10.53 12.62 -6.35
N ARG A 147 10.97 13.77 -5.80
CA ARG A 147 12.37 14.25 -5.88
C ARG A 147 12.91 14.42 -7.31
N GLY A 148 12.03 14.76 -8.25
CA GLY A 148 12.39 14.94 -9.65
C GLY A 148 12.47 13.63 -10.44
N GLU A 149 12.01 12.52 -9.86
CA GLU A 149 11.81 11.25 -10.55
C GLU A 149 10.31 10.94 -10.66
N THR A 150 9.88 10.56 -11.86
CA THR A 150 8.54 10.04 -12.11
C THR A 150 8.45 8.59 -11.63
N VAL A 151 7.61 8.32 -10.64
CA VAL A 151 7.41 6.98 -10.07
C VAL A 151 5.93 6.60 -10.06
N ALA A 152 5.64 5.30 -10.14
CA ALA A 152 4.29 4.77 -9.94
C ALA A 152 3.78 5.11 -8.53
N ALA A 153 2.55 5.61 -8.42
CA ALA A 153 2.01 6.16 -7.18
C ALA A 153 1.86 5.08 -6.08
N GLU A 154 1.30 3.91 -6.41
CA GLU A 154 1.19 2.81 -5.45
C GLU A 154 2.56 2.19 -5.11
N PHE A 155 3.57 2.30 -5.98
CA PHE A 155 4.95 1.89 -5.66
C PHE A 155 5.59 2.81 -4.61
N ASP A 156 5.43 4.13 -4.75
CA ASP A 156 5.87 5.08 -3.72
C ASP A 156 5.14 4.84 -2.39
N TYR A 157 3.82 4.64 -2.44
CA TYR A 157 3.02 4.29 -1.27
C TYR A 157 3.57 3.03 -0.56
N ALA A 158 3.85 1.96 -1.30
CA ALA A 158 4.36 0.71 -0.74
C ALA A 158 5.74 0.88 -0.06
N ARG A 159 6.60 1.75 -0.61
CA ARG A 159 7.89 2.10 0.01
C ARG A 159 7.68 2.91 1.30
N ARG A 160 6.81 3.91 1.29
CA ARG A 160 6.48 4.70 2.50
C ARG A 160 5.87 3.85 3.61
N MET A 161 5.03 2.88 3.25
CA MET A 161 4.49 1.88 4.19
C MET A 161 5.62 1.09 4.88
N THR A 162 6.69 0.76 4.15
CA THR A 162 7.87 0.10 4.73
C THR A 162 8.65 1.04 5.64
N SER A 163 8.85 2.31 5.25
CA SER A 163 9.50 3.30 6.12
C SER A 163 8.71 3.52 7.42
N ALA A 164 7.38 3.61 7.33
CA ALA A 164 6.49 3.71 8.49
C ALA A 164 6.57 2.47 9.38
N LEU A 165 6.62 1.26 8.80
CA LEU A 165 6.85 0.02 9.54
C LEU A 165 8.15 0.09 10.34
N MET A 166 9.26 0.46 9.71
CA MET A 166 10.57 0.47 10.38
C MET A 166 10.67 1.50 11.51
N ALA A 167 9.92 2.61 11.43
CA ALA A 167 9.78 3.56 12.53
C ALA A 167 8.94 2.98 13.70
N LEU A 168 7.94 2.16 13.39
CA LEU A 168 7.03 1.54 14.36
C LEU A 168 7.51 0.20 14.92
N ASP A 169 8.43 -0.48 14.25
CA ASP A 169 9.02 -1.74 14.67
C ASP A 169 10.36 -1.91 13.92
N PRO A 170 11.51 -1.79 14.60
CA PRO A 170 12.82 -1.90 13.96
C PRO A 170 13.24 -3.35 13.65
N SER A 171 12.49 -4.35 14.13
CA SER A 171 12.77 -5.77 13.88
C SER A 171 11.48 -6.54 13.55
N PRO A 172 10.73 -6.12 12.50
CA PRO A 172 9.44 -6.72 12.19
C PRO A 172 9.62 -8.12 11.61
N SER A 173 8.62 -8.98 11.84
CA SER A 173 8.65 -10.32 11.26
C SER A 173 8.64 -10.27 9.74
N GLU A 174 9.16 -11.34 9.12
CA GLU A 174 9.13 -11.51 7.67
C GLU A 174 7.71 -11.38 7.10
N ALA A 175 6.73 -12.00 7.77
CA ALA A 175 5.33 -11.96 7.33
C ALA A 175 4.75 -10.54 7.41
N LEU A 176 5.08 -9.75 8.43
CA LEU A 176 4.64 -8.36 8.54
C LEU A 176 5.26 -7.50 7.44
N GLN A 177 6.55 -7.67 7.13
CA GLN A 177 7.21 -6.95 6.04
C GLN A 177 6.54 -7.23 4.68
N LEU A 178 6.26 -8.50 4.39
CA LEU A 178 5.55 -8.91 3.18
C LEU A 178 4.11 -8.35 3.14
N ALA A 179 3.38 -8.40 4.26
CA ALA A 179 2.00 -7.90 4.34
C ALA A 179 1.91 -6.37 4.21
N ILE A 180 2.89 -5.65 4.76
CA ILE A 180 3.07 -4.20 4.60
C ILE A 180 3.30 -3.88 3.13
N ARG A 181 4.20 -4.62 2.47
CA ARG A 181 4.47 -4.40 1.06
C ARG A 181 3.29 -4.79 0.17
N ALA A 182 2.47 -5.73 0.61
CA ALA A 182 1.26 -6.16 -0.08
C ALA A 182 0.04 -5.23 0.11
N GLN A 183 0.13 -4.16 0.90
CA GLN A 183 -0.95 -3.17 0.97
C GLN A 183 -1.16 -2.52 -0.40
N HIS A 184 -2.43 -2.38 -0.80
CA HIS A 184 -2.86 -1.75 -2.05
C HIS A 184 -2.33 -2.36 -3.36
N LEU A 185 -1.82 -3.59 -3.34
CA LEU A 185 -1.37 -4.28 -4.56
C LEU A 185 -2.43 -4.24 -5.68
N GLN A 186 -2.06 -3.60 -6.79
CA GLN A 186 -2.91 -3.45 -7.97
C GLN A 186 -4.32 -2.91 -7.67
N ARG A 187 -4.42 -2.02 -6.69
CA ARG A 187 -5.67 -1.40 -6.23
C ARG A 187 -6.48 -0.75 -7.36
N TRP A 188 -5.83 -0.16 -8.34
CA TRP A 188 -6.49 0.50 -9.48
C TRP A 188 -7.32 -0.47 -10.33
N LEU A 189 -7.10 -1.80 -10.24
CA LEU A 189 -7.92 -2.81 -10.93
C LEU A 189 -9.30 -3.03 -10.29
N LEU A 190 -9.52 -2.50 -9.08
CA LEU A 190 -10.79 -2.55 -8.36
C LEU A 190 -11.21 -1.13 -7.96
N PRO A 191 -11.60 -0.28 -8.93
CA PRO A 191 -11.92 1.12 -8.67
C PRO A 191 -13.16 1.27 -7.79
N ARG A 192 -13.22 2.38 -7.04
CA ARG A 192 -14.36 2.67 -6.15
C ARG A 192 -15.67 2.83 -6.93
N THR A 193 -15.59 3.29 -8.18
CA THR A 193 -16.70 3.53 -9.10
C THR A 193 -17.46 2.25 -9.51
N ASP A 194 -16.88 1.07 -9.33
CA ASP A 194 -17.54 -0.22 -9.59
C ASP A 194 -18.54 -0.64 -8.51
N TYR A 195 -18.68 0.15 -7.43
CA TYR A 195 -19.53 -0.14 -6.28
C TYR A 195 -20.50 1.02 -6.01
N PRO A 196 -21.70 0.78 -5.44
CA PRO A 196 -22.65 1.84 -5.12
C PRO A 196 -22.04 2.96 -4.26
N MET A 197 -22.35 4.24 -4.56
CA MET A 197 -21.86 5.42 -3.82
C MET A 197 -22.61 5.64 -2.50
N ASN A 198 -22.67 4.59 -1.69
CA ASN A 198 -23.24 4.59 -0.36
C ASN A 198 -22.32 3.86 0.61
N ARG A 199 -22.70 3.85 1.89
CA ARG A 199 -21.92 3.21 2.97
C ARG A 199 -21.69 1.73 2.73
N GLU A 200 -22.72 1.00 2.32
CA GLU A 200 -22.66 -0.44 2.09
C GLU A 200 -21.71 -0.78 0.94
N GLY A 201 -21.84 -0.08 -0.18
CA GLY A 201 -20.96 -0.20 -1.34
C GLY A 201 -19.50 0.09 -1.01
N TYR A 202 -19.23 1.10 -0.15
CA TYR A 202 -17.89 1.35 0.34
C TYR A 202 -17.33 0.18 1.16
N HIS A 203 -18.11 -0.39 2.08
CA HIS A 203 -17.67 -1.53 2.90
C HIS A 203 -17.46 -2.79 2.06
N ALA A 204 -18.31 -3.02 1.06
CA ALA A 204 -18.15 -4.09 0.08
C ALA A 204 -16.86 -3.91 -0.72
N TRP A 205 -16.61 -2.71 -1.25
CA TRP A 205 -15.38 -2.38 -1.98
C TRP A 205 -14.12 -2.59 -1.13
N ARG A 206 -14.08 -2.06 0.10
CA ARG A 206 -12.93 -2.27 1.02
C ARG A 206 -12.71 -3.73 1.39
N THR A 207 -13.75 -4.54 1.39
CA THR A 207 -13.64 -5.98 1.65
C THR A 207 -13.11 -6.73 0.43
N ALA A 208 -13.59 -6.38 -0.77
CA ALA A 208 -13.10 -6.92 -2.02
C ALA A 208 -11.62 -6.58 -2.26
N GLN A 209 -11.22 -5.32 -2.03
CA GLN A 209 -9.84 -4.84 -2.08
C GLN A 209 -8.91 -5.70 -1.21
N ARG A 210 -9.22 -5.84 0.07
CA ARG A 210 -8.40 -6.63 1.00
C ARG A 210 -8.26 -8.08 0.54
N ARG A 211 -9.35 -8.68 0.06
CA ARG A 211 -9.34 -10.05 -0.46
C ARG A 211 -8.45 -10.17 -1.68
N ALA A 212 -8.60 -9.29 -2.66
CA ALA A 212 -7.81 -9.31 -3.88
C ALA A 212 -6.32 -9.11 -3.60
N HIS A 213 -5.96 -8.18 -2.71
CA HIS A 213 -4.56 -7.96 -2.34
C HIS A 213 -3.95 -9.18 -1.62
N ALA A 214 -4.71 -9.83 -0.74
CA ALA A 214 -4.24 -11.05 -0.07
C ALA A 214 -4.08 -12.21 -1.06
N GLU A 215 -5.05 -12.42 -1.95
CA GLU A 215 -4.97 -13.43 -3.02
C GLU A 215 -3.76 -13.18 -3.92
N LEU A 216 -3.58 -11.95 -4.41
CA LEU A 216 -2.45 -11.60 -5.28
C LEU A 216 -1.10 -11.76 -4.56
N ALA A 217 -0.99 -11.33 -3.31
CA ALA A 217 0.23 -11.55 -2.53
C ALA A 217 0.54 -13.05 -2.39
N LEU A 218 -0.46 -13.89 -2.10
CA LEU A 218 -0.28 -15.34 -2.02
C LEU A 218 0.14 -15.96 -3.35
N GLU A 219 -0.44 -15.50 -4.46
CA GLU A 219 -0.08 -15.93 -5.82
C GLU A 219 1.36 -15.57 -6.17
N THR A 220 1.82 -14.38 -5.76
CA THR A 220 3.21 -13.93 -5.96
C THR A 220 4.20 -14.68 -5.08
N LEU A 221 3.86 -14.92 -3.81
CA LEU A 221 4.79 -15.45 -2.81
C LEU A 221 4.89 -16.98 -2.83
N ARG A 222 3.81 -17.70 -3.15
CA ARG A 222 3.80 -19.17 -3.12
C ARG A 222 4.85 -19.82 -4.04
N PRO A 223 5.05 -19.38 -5.30
CA PRO A 223 6.09 -19.91 -6.17
C PRO A 223 7.52 -19.69 -5.66
N LEU A 224 7.70 -18.75 -4.73
CA LEU A 224 8.99 -18.41 -4.13
C LEU A 224 9.39 -19.35 -2.97
N GLY A 225 8.52 -20.31 -2.60
CA GLY A 225 8.83 -21.35 -1.63
C GLY A 225 8.65 -20.96 -0.16
N PHE A 226 7.89 -19.89 0.14
CA PHE A 226 7.58 -19.53 1.52
C PHE A 226 6.75 -20.62 2.23
N PRO A 227 7.00 -20.88 3.53
CA PRO A 227 6.20 -21.82 4.31
C PRO A 227 4.71 -21.44 4.33
N ALA A 228 3.84 -22.46 4.37
CA ALA A 228 2.39 -22.24 4.42
C ALA A 228 1.96 -21.34 5.59
N ALA A 229 2.59 -21.47 6.76
CA ALA A 229 2.32 -20.63 7.93
C ALA A 229 2.66 -19.15 7.68
N THR A 230 3.77 -18.86 6.99
CA THR A 230 4.13 -17.48 6.61
C THR A 230 3.11 -16.90 5.64
N LEU A 231 2.72 -17.68 4.63
CA LEU A 231 1.70 -17.28 3.64
C LEU A 231 0.35 -16.99 4.30
N GLU A 232 -0.12 -17.88 5.18
CA GLU A 232 -1.34 -17.67 5.96
C GLU A 232 -1.26 -16.41 6.81
N ARG A 233 -0.12 -16.18 7.47
CA ARG A 233 0.12 -14.98 8.26
C ARG A 233 0.04 -13.70 7.42
N VAL A 234 0.68 -13.68 6.25
CA VAL A 234 0.60 -12.55 5.31
C VAL A 234 -0.84 -12.27 4.92
N ALA A 235 -1.58 -13.30 4.52
CA ALA A 235 -2.98 -13.14 4.10
C ALA A 235 -3.86 -12.58 5.23
N ASP A 236 -3.68 -13.05 6.46
CA ASP A 236 -4.42 -12.57 7.62
C ASP A 236 -4.17 -11.09 7.93
N LEU A 237 -2.90 -10.68 7.85
CA LEU A 237 -2.48 -9.28 8.04
C LEU A 237 -3.03 -8.38 6.93
N VAL A 238 -2.91 -8.77 5.66
CA VAL A 238 -3.45 -8.00 4.53
C VAL A 238 -4.98 -7.87 4.60
N MET A 239 -5.65 -8.93 5.07
CA MET A 239 -7.10 -8.93 5.33
C MET A 239 -7.50 -8.07 6.55
N LYS A 240 -6.53 -7.60 7.34
CA LYS A 240 -6.69 -6.84 8.58
C LYS A 240 -7.51 -7.60 9.62
N LYS A 241 -7.29 -8.92 9.74
CA LYS A 241 -7.92 -9.73 10.78
C LYS A 241 -7.38 -9.35 12.16
N ASN A 242 -8.21 -9.47 13.19
CA ASN A 242 -7.84 -9.28 14.60
C ASN A 242 -7.16 -7.94 14.97
N ARG A 243 -7.38 -6.87 14.19
CA ARG A 243 -6.91 -5.51 14.52
C ARG A 243 -7.31 -5.14 15.95
N GLY A 244 -6.37 -4.57 16.71
CA GLY A 244 -6.53 -4.19 18.12
C GLY A 244 -6.35 -5.33 19.12
N ARG A 245 -6.15 -6.57 18.66
CA ARG A 245 -5.80 -7.73 19.50
C ARG A 245 -4.47 -8.34 19.10
N ASP A 246 -4.21 -8.35 17.80
CA ASP A 246 -2.97 -8.81 17.20
C ASP A 246 -1.98 -7.63 17.05
N PRO A 247 -0.80 -7.68 17.70
CA PRO A 247 0.19 -6.62 17.64
C PRO A 247 0.65 -6.26 16.22
N GLU A 248 0.87 -7.24 15.34
CA GLU A 248 1.35 -6.95 13.98
C GLU A 248 0.23 -6.39 13.10
N ALA A 249 -1.01 -6.85 13.30
CA ALA A 249 -2.17 -6.27 12.61
C ALA A 249 -2.39 -4.82 13.05
N GLN A 250 -2.11 -4.50 14.32
CA GLN A 250 -2.12 -3.13 14.83
C GLN A 250 -0.99 -2.30 14.21
N THR A 251 0.26 -2.80 14.19
CA THR A 251 1.40 -2.13 13.54
C THR A 251 1.13 -1.85 12.06
N LEU A 252 0.48 -2.78 11.34
CA LEU A 252 0.10 -2.56 9.94
C LEU A 252 -0.94 -1.44 9.79
N GLU A 253 -1.94 -1.38 10.65
CA GLU A 253 -2.92 -0.28 10.63
C GLU A 253 -2.25 1.06 10.98
N ASP A 254 -1.36 1.06 11.98
CA ASP A 254 -0.60 2.22 12.40
C ASP A 254 0.23 2.78 11.23
N ALA A 255 0.97 1.92 10.53
CA ALA A 255 1.75 2.31 9.35
C ALA A 255 0.84 2.94 8.26
N ALA A 256 -0.31 2.32 7.99
CA ALA A 256 -1.27 2.86 7.02
C ALA A 256 -1.83 4.23 7.44
N CYS A 257 -2.08 4.44 8.73
CA CYS A 257 -2.55 5.73 9.25
C CYS A 257 -1.47 6.81 9.13
N LEU A 258 -0.22 6.49 9.46
CA LEU A 258 0.90 7.42 9.33
C LEU A 258 1.11 7.86 7.88
N VAL A 259 1.16 6.91 6.94
CA VAL A 259 1.33 7.23 5.51
C VAL A 259 0.16 8.08 5.00
N PHE A 260 -1.07 7.80 5.43
CA PHE A 260 -2.23 8.65 5.09
C PHE A 260 -2.07 10.09 5.58
N LEU A 261 -1.72 10.27 6.86
CA LEU A 261 -1.56 11.61 7.44
C LEU A 261 -0.48 12.42 6.71
N GLU A 262 0.64 11.78 6.39
CA GLU A 262 1.77 12.43 5.74
C GLU A 262 1.52 12.76 4.27
N THR A 263 0.93 11.84 3.50
CA THR A 263 0.98 11.96 2.03
C THR A 263 -0.36 12.21 1.36
N GLN A 264 -1.46 11.84 2.01
CA GLN A 264 -2.77 11.83 1.38
C GLN A 264 -3.69 12.88 1.99
N LEU A 265 -3.51 13.26 3.25
CA LEU A 265 -4.42 14.18 3.94
C LEU A 265 -4.63 15.51 3.20
N ALA A 266 -3.57 16.10 2.64
CA ALA A 266 -3.65 17.38 1.94
C ALA A 266 -4.54 17.31 0.69
N SER A 267 -4.28 16.35 -0.21
CA SER A 267 -5.07 16.17 -1.43
C SER A 267 -6.46 15.61 -1.15
N PHE A 268 -6.58 14.76 -0.14
CA PHE A 268 -7.84 14.20 0.33
C PHE A 268 -8.83 15.26 0.83
N GLY A 269 -8.31 16.37 1.36
CA GLY A 269 -9.09 17.46 1.91
C GLY A 269 -9.65 18.44 0.89
N ALA A 270 -9.19 18.42 -0.37
CA ALA A 270 -9.46 19.47 -1.33
C ALA A 270 -10.96 19.69 -1.62
N ASP A 271 -11.75 18.63 -1.64
CA ASP A 271 -13.18 18.66 -1.99
C ASP A 271 -14.11 18.35 -0.80
N ARG A 272 -13.64 18.54 0.44
CA ARG A 272 -14.36 18.13 1.66
C ARG A 272 -14.48 19.27 2.66
N GLU A 273 -15.65 19.35 3.29
CA GLU A 273 -15.89 20.29 4.39
C GLU A 273 -14.97 20.00 5.57
N GLU A 274 -14.53 21.06 6.26
CA GLU A 274 -13.55 20.98 7.34
C GLU A 274 -14.04 20.05 8.47
N GLU A 275 -15.30 20.14 8.87
CA GLU A 275 -15.90 19.29 9.90
C GLU A 275 -15.90 17.80 9.51
N GLN A 276 -16.07 17.50 8.22
CA GLN A 276 -15.99 16.13 7.73
C GLN A 276 -14.57 15.58 7.86
N LEU A 277 -13.56 16.40 7.50
CA LEU A 277 -12.15 16.04 7.63
C LEU A 277 -11.74 15.83 9.09
N VAL A 278 -12.17 16.73 9.99
CA VAL A 278 -11.95 16.58 11.43
C VAL A 278 -12.54 15.27 11.95
N ASN A 279 -13.76 14.92 11.54
CA ASN A 279 -14.38 13.64 11.92
C ASN A 279 -13.63 12.42 11.37
N ILE A 280 -13.07 12.51 10.17
CA ILE A 280 -12.23 11.46 9.59
C ILE A 280 -10.93 11.31 10.39
N LEU A 281 -10.29 12.42 10.73
CA LEU A 281 -9.06 12.43 11.53
C LEU A 281 -9.29 11.87 12.95
N LYS A 282 -10.41 12.21 13.60
CA LYS A 282 -10.81 11.59 14.89
C LYS A 282 -10.89 10.07 14.78
N LYS A 283 -11.48 9.56 13.69
CA LYS A 283 -11.57 8.11 13.43
C LYS A 283 -10.23 7.49 13.07
N THR A 284 -9.36 8.19 12.33
CA THR A 284 -8.00 7.73 12.03
C THR A 284 -7.19 7.63 13.31
N TRP A 285 -7.21 8.66 14.14
CA TRP A 285 -6.53 8.71 15.43
C TRP A 285 -6.99 7.61 16.39
N ALA A 286 -8.30 7.33 16.44
CA ALA A 286 -8.87 6.28 17.28
C ALA A 286 -8.37 4.87 16.93
N LYS A 287 -7.94 4.63 15.69
CA LYS A 287 -7.39 3.33 15.27
C LYS A 287 -5.92 3.14 15.61
N MET A 288 -5.20 4.24 15.85
CA MET A 288 -3.76 4.23 16.06
C MET A 288 -3.39 3.82 17.48
N SER A 289 -2.31 3.05 17.62
CA SER A 289 -1.68 2.81 18.92
C SER A 289 -1.05 4.08 19.50
N GLU A 290 -0.72 4.06 20.79
CA GLU A 290 -0.01 5.16 21.45
C GLU A 290 1.34 5.46 20.77
N ARG A 291 2.07 4.42 20.37
CA ARG A 291 3.34 4.57 19.64
C ARG A 291 3.13 5.31 18.31
N ALA A 292 2.13 4.90 17.54
CA ALA A 292 1.85 5.52 16.25
C ALA A 292 1.35 6.96 16.40
N ARG A 293 0.58 7.26 17.44
CA ARG A 293 0.18 8.64 17.78
C ARG A 293 1.39 9.51 18.12
N ALA A 294 2.34 9.00 18.88
CA ALA A 294 3.58 9.72 19.17
C ALA A 294 4.36 10.04 17.88
N VAL A 295 4.48 9.06 16.97
CA VAL A 295 5.11 9.28 15.65
C VAL A 295 4.32 10.29 14.81
N ALA A 296 2.99 10.24 14.83
CA ALA A 296 2.12 11.14 14.06
C ALA A 296 2.28 12.62 14.45
N LEU A 297 2.53 12.90 15.73
CA LEU A 297 2.75 14.28 16.21
C LEU A 297 4.08 14.86 15.73
N GLU A 298 5.04 13.99 15.39
CA GLU A 298 6.37 14.37 14.90
C GLU A 298 6.43 14.47 13.36
N LEU A 299 5.34 14.17 12.65
CA LEU A 299 5.25 14.28 11.19
C LEU A 299 5.37 15.74 10.74
N ASP A 300 6.16 15.98 9.71
CA ASP A 300 6.25 17.28 9.05
C ASP A 300 5.05 17.48 8.14
N LEU A 301 3.94 17.95 8.72
CA LEU A 301 2.70 18.19 8.02
C LEU A 301 2.60 19.65 7.60
N GLU A 302 2.06 19.88 6.39
CA GLU A 302 1.67 21.22 5.95
C GLU A 302 0.79 21.93 7.00
N HIS A 303 0.88 23.26 7.05
CA HIS A 303 0.16 24.06 8.05
C HIS A 303 -1.36 23.77 8.09
N ALA A 304 -2.00 23.56 6.92
CA ALA A 304 -3.41 23.21 6.85
C ALA A 304 -3.69 21.83 7.47
N SER A 305 -2.96 20.80 7.06
CA SER A 305 -3.04 19.43 7.60
C SER A 305 -2.78 19.39 9.12
N ARG A 306 -1.77 20.13 9.59
CA ARG A 306 -1.46 20.23 11.03
C ARG A 306 -2.59 20.92 11.81
N ARG A 307 -3.19 21.98 11.27
CA ARG A 307 -4.37 22.62 11.88
C ARG A 307 -5.54 21.66 12.03
N LEU A 308 -5.85 20.89 10.98
CA LEU A 308 -6.93 19.90 11.00
C LEU A 308 -6.69 18.81 12.04
N LEU A 309 -5.44 18.30 12.12
CA LEU A 309 -5.07 17.31 13.11
C LEU A 309 -5.23 17.88 14.54
N THR A 310 -4.70 19.07 14.83
CA THR A 310 -4.87 19.72 16.13
C THR A 310 -6.35 19.89 16.50
N ARG A 311 -7.20 20.31 15.55
CA ARG A 311 -8.65 20.44 15.77
C ARG A 311 -9.33 19.10 16.03
N ALA A 312 -8.83 18.00 15.46
CA ALA A 312 -9.32 16.66 15.72
C ALA A 312 -8.94 16.13 17.12
N LEU A 313 -7.87 16.65 17.72
CA LEU A 313 -7.38 16.23 19.04
C LEU A 313 -7.94 17.08 20.21
N ALA A 314 -8.53 18.23 19.90
CA ALA A 314 -9.25 19.07 20.85
C ALA A 314 -10.64 18.51 21.19
#